data_AF-A0A7W0FS76-F1
#
_entry.id   AF-A0A7W0FS76-F1
#
_cell.length_a   1.000
_cell.length_b   1.000
_cell.length_c   1.000
_cell.angle_alpha   90.00
_cell.angle_beta   90.00
_cell.angle_gamma   90.00
#
_symmetry.space_group_name_H-M   'P 1'
#
loop_
_entity.id
_entity.type
_entity.pdbx_description
1 polymer ?
#
loop_
_entity_poly.entity_id
_entity_poly.type
_entity_poly.pdbx_seq_one_letter_code
_entity_poly.pdbx_strand_id
1 'polypeptide(L)'
;DDPDVRMSQSIMDYIFRRLALDYLPFESRAALGIYTAEERQRQLDTGSYEATPDAELPEADSLKSSQASTSATASAVAADASVGEDVSADEAKVVAQTAKPAPGGAKTTAELMEAISGREVDSPLCFTCGTKMRPAGSCYVCEGCGSTSGCS
;
A
#
# COMPACT_ATOMS: atom_id res chain seq x y z
N ASP A 1 10.99 19.80 5.23
CA ASP A 1 10.51 18.40 5.24
C ASP A 1 9.54 18.17 6.36
N ASP A 2 8.44 17.48 6.06
CA ASP A 2 7.51 16.96 7.07
C ASP A 2 8.02 15.58 7.54
N PRO A 3 8.39 15.41 8.83
CA PRO A 3 8.95 14.15 9.33
C PRO A 3 7.97 12.97 9.24
N ASP A 4 6.66 13.23 9.33
CA ASP A 4 5.62 12.21 9.32
C ASP A 4 5.37 11.65 7.92
N VAL A 5 5.56 12.47 6.89
CA VAL A 5 5.21 12.14 5.49
C VAL A 5 6.45 12.02 4.58
N ARG A 6 7.64 11.85 5.16
CA ARG A 6 8.92 11.74 4.41
C ARG A 6 9.01 10.62 3.36
N MET A 7 8.09 9.66 3.38
CA MET A 7 8.08 8.48 2.49
C MET A 7 7.10 8.63 1.33
N SER A 8 6.57 9.82 1.07
CA SER A 8 5.63 10.03 -0.02
C SER A 8 6.30 9.80 -1.38
N GLN A 9 5.62 9.08 -2.27
CA GLN A 9 6.14 8.76 -3.61
C GLN A 9 5.66 9.74 -4.68
N SER A 10 4.70 10.60 -4.35
CA SER A 10 4.15 11.62 -5.25
C SER A 10 3.61 12.81 -4.47
N ILE A 11 3.40 13.93 -5.16
CA ILE A 11 2.76 15.13 -4.60
C ILE A 11 1.34 14.84 -4.09
N MET A 12 0.58 13.97 -4.77
CA MET A 12 -0.78 13.63 -4.37
C MET A 12 -0.79 12.78 -3.10
N ASP A 13 0.10 11.78 -3.02
CA ASP A 13 0.28 10.96 -1.81
C ASP A 13 0.67 11.81 -0.60
N TYR A 14 1.55 12.79 -0.80
CA TYR A 14 1.89 13.77 0.24
C TYR A 14 0.64 14.55 0.72
N ILE A 15 -0.15 15.10 -0.20
CA ILE A 15 -1.36 15.87 0.14
C ILE A 15 -2.36 14.99 0.90
N PHE A 16 -2.67 13.79 0.42
CA PHE A 16 -3.64 12.91 1.09
C PHE A 16 -3.17 12.49 2.49
N ARG A 17 -1.90 12.13 2.66
CA ARG A 17 -1.36 11.78 3.97
C ARG A 17 -1.37 12.96 4.93
N ARG A 18 -1.02 14.16 4.45
CA ARG A 18 -1.06 15.36 5.27
C ARG A 18 -2.48 15.71 5.71
N LEU A 19 -3.44 15.69 4.78
CA LEU A 19 -4.86 15.91 5.09
C LEU A 19 -5.41 14.85 6.04
N ALA A 20 -5.01 13.58 5.90
CA ALA A 20 -5.41 12.53 6.81
C ALA A 20 -4.85 12.76 8.23
N LEU A 21 -3.60 13.21 8.37
CA LEU A 21 -3.04 13.55 9.67
C LEU A 21 -3.72 14.76 10.31
N ASP A 22 -4.13 15.75 9.50
CA ASP A 22 -4.73 17.00 10.01
C ASP A 22 -6.22 16.84 10.35
N TYR A 23 -6.96 15.96 9.66
CA TYR A 23 -8.43 15.93 9.72
C TYR A 23 -9.07 14.58 10.07
N LEU A 24 -8.34 13.45 10.01
CA LEU A 24 -8.90 12.14 10.36
C LEU A 24 -8.48 11.71 11.77
N PRO A 25 -9.40 11.07 12.53
CA PRO A 25 -9.04 10.45 13.80
C PRO A 25 -8.14 9.23 13.59
N PHE A 26 -7.45 8.80 14.66
CA PHE A 26 -6.46 7.72 14.60
C PHE A 26 -6.98 6.45 13.94
N GLU A 27 -8.15 5.96 14.33
CA GLU A 27 -8.76 4.76 13.74
C GLU A 27 -8.92 4.85 12.22
N SER A 28 -9.48 5.96 11.73
CA SER A 28 -9.75 6.15 10.31
C SER A 28 -8.45 6.26 9.49
N ARG A 29 -7.42 6.93 10.01
CA ARG A 29 -6.11 7.01 9.33
C ARG A 29 -5.34 5.69 9.42
N ALA A 30 -5.47 4.95 10.53
CA ALA A 30 -4.83 3.65 10.72
C ALA A 30 -5.39 2.61 9.74
N ALA A 31 -6.70 2.63 9.48
CA ALA A 31 -7.32 1.81 8.43
C ALA A 31 -6.76 2.10 7.01
N LEU A 32 -6.25 3.31 6.78
CA LEU A 32 -5.58 3.72 5.54
C LEU A 32 -4.06 3.49 5.58
N GLY A 33 -3.52 2.96 6.68
CA GLY A 33 -2.08 2.75 6.87
C GLY A 33 -1.27 4.04 7.04
N ILE A 34 -1.92 5.14 7.46
CA ILE A 34 -1.29 6.45 7.63
C ILE A 34 -0.97 6.65 9.11
N TYR A 35 0.33 6.68 9.43
CA TYR A 35 0.85 6.81 10.78
C TYR A 35 1.91 7.91 10.89
N THR A 36 1.97 8.58 12.03
CA THR A 36 3.03 9.55 12.35
C THR A 36 4.39 8.86 12.50
N ALA A 37 5.46 9.64 12.59
CA ALA A 37 6.79 9.15 12.88
C ALA A 37 6.85 8.51 14.27
N GLU A 38 6.20 9.11 15.27
CA GLU A 38 6.16 8.63 16.66
C GLU A 38 5.38 7.31 16.76
N GLU A 39 4.24 7.19 16.09
CA GLU A 39 3.45 5.94 16.06
C GLU A 39 4.24 4.79 15.42
N ARG A 40 4.99 5.08 14.36
CA ARG A 40 5.87 4.08 13.73
C ARG A 40 7.04 3.69 14.62
N GLN A 41 7.60 4.61 15.40
CA GLN A 41 8.63 4.28 16.40
C GLN A 41 8.03 3.39 17.49
N ARG A 42 6.85 3.74 18.01
CA ARG A 42 6.14 2.96 19.01
C ARG A 42 5.86 1.54 18.56
N GLN A 43 5.48 1.32 17.30
CA GLN A 43 5.30 -0.02 16.77
C GLN A 43 6.58 -0.86 16.81
N LEU A 44 7.74 -0.23 16.59
CA LEU A 44 9.03 -0.92 16.67
C LEU A 44 9.41 -1.25 18.13
N ASP A 45 9.08 -0.35 19.06
CA ASP A 45 9.43 -0.50 20.47
C ASP A 45 8.48 -1.43 21.23
N THR A 46 7.18 -1.35 20.97
CA THR A 46 6.12 -2.00 21.76
C THR A 46 5.28 -3.01 20.98
N GLY A 47 5.40 -3.04 19.64
CA GLY A 47 4.58 -3.90 18.79
C GLY A 47 3.14 -3.42 18.56
N SER A 48 2.77 -2.24 19.08
CA SER A 48 1.46 -1.60 18.84
C SER A 48 1.60 -0.15 18.37
N TYR A 49 0.70 0.28 17.48
CA TYR A 49 0.56 1.67 17.05
C TYR A 49 -0.27 2.51 18.03
N GLU A 50 -1.11 1.88 18.83
CA GLU A 50 -2.00 2.57 19.76
C GLU A 50 -1.25 3.13 20.96
N ALA A 51 -1.64 4.33 21.36
CA ALA A 51 -1.22 4.89 22.62
C ALA A 51 -2.05 4.30 23.78
N THR A 52 -1.64 3.14 24.30
CA THR A 52 -2.20 2.64 25.55
C THR A 52 -1.77 3.55 26.70
N PRO A 53 -2.70 4.10 27.50
CA PRO A 53 -2.39 4.95 28.66
C PRO A 53 -1.48 4.27 29.69
N ASP A 54 -1.42 2.94 29.70
CA ASP A 54 -0.61 2.13 30.62
C ASP A 54 0.87 1.97 30.20
N ALA A 55 1.30 2.52 29.06
CA ALA A 55 2.68 2.38 28.58
C ALA A 55 3.70 3.31 29.28
N GLU A 56 3.26 4.19 30.20
CA GLU A 56 4.15 5.03 31.03
C GLU A 56 4.47 4.43 32.41
N LEU A 57 3.95 3.23 32.73
CA LEU A 57 4.30 2.55 33.98
C LEU A 57 5.38 1.49 33.70
N PRO A 58 6.53 1.51 34.42
CA PRO A 58 7.56 0.48 34.26
C PRO A 58 6.97 -0.91 34.51
N GLU A 59 7.31 -1.86 33.63
CA GLU A 59 6.80 -3.25 33.55
C GLU A 59 7.15 -4.16 34.75
N ALA A 60 7.14 -3.65 35.98
CA ALA A 60 7.44 -4.40 37.19
C ALA A 60 6.20 -4.78 38.02
N ASP A 61 5.03 -4.14 37.83
CA ASP A 61 3.87 -4.33 38.71
C ASP A 61 2.68 -5.13 38.11
N SER A 62 2.64 -5.37 36.80
CA SER A 62 1.51 -6.08 36.16
C SER A 62 1.51 -7.60 36.37
N LEU A 63 2.52 -8.19 36.99
CA LEU A 63 2.61 -9.64 37.22
C LEU A 63 1.94 -10.15 38.52
N LYS A 64 1.18 -9.32 39.24
CA LYS A 64 0.61 -9.73 40.55
C LYS A 64 -0.91 -9.72 40.69
N SER A 65 -1.66 -9.40 39.63
CA SER A 65 -3.13 -9.36 39.69
C SER A 65 -3.83 -10.48 38.91
N SER A 66 -3.10 -11.55 38.55
CA SER A 66 -3.66 -12.72 37.88
C SER A 66 -3.76 -13.92 38.83
N GLN A 67 -4.50 -13.76 39.93
CA GLN A 67 -5.12 -14.90 40.63
C GLN A 67 -6.28 -14.45 41.53
N ALA A 68 -7.41 -15.17 41.43
CA ALA A 68 -8.72 -15.01 42.12
C ALA A 68 -9.71 -14.09 41.36
N SER A 69 -10.91 -14.48 40.91
CA SER A 69 -11.72 -15.67 41.17
C SER A 69 -12.87 -15.81 40.14
N THR A 70 -13.04 -17.04 39.65
CA THR A 70 -14.29 -17.82 39.40
C THR A 70 -15.59 -17.18 38.86
N SER A 71 -16.01 -17.72 37.69
CA SER A 71 -17.30 -18.39 37.39
C SER A 71 -18.64 -17.72 37.77
N ALA A 72 -19.47 -17.40 36.76
CA ALA A 72 -20.71 -18.15 36.45
C ALA A 72 -21.75 -17.35 35.60
N THR A 73 -22.23 -18.03 34.54
CA THR A 73 -23.62 -18.15 34.03
C THR A 73 -24.36 -17.04 33.25
N ALA A 74 -24.80 -17.48 32.04
CA ALA A 74 -26.11 -17.30 31.38
C ALA A 74 -26.46 -15.89 30.81
N SER A 75 -27.19 -15.71 29.71
CA SER A 75 -27.76 -16.51 28.62
C SER A 75 -28.49 -15.54 27.68
N ALA A 76 -28.38 -15.72 26.35
CA ALA A 76 -29.26 -15.23 25.27
C ALA A 76 -29.42 -13.69 25.13
N VAL A 77 -29.61 -13.08 23.95
CA VAL A 77 -30.58 -13.37 22.88
C VAL A 77 -30.06 -12.79 21.54
N ALA A 78 -30.24 -13.55 20.47
CA ALA A 78 -30.08 -13.09 19.09
C ALA A 78 -31.27 -12.22 18.66
N ALA A 79 -31.03 -11.15 17.90
CA ALA A 79 -32.03 -10.57 17.00
C ALA A 79 -31.37 -9.79 15.86
N ASP A 80 -31.66 -10.29 14.66
CA ASP A 80 -31.48 -9.74 13.33
C ASP A 80 -32.35 -8.48 13.13
N ALA A 81 -31.84 -7.48 12.41
CA ALA A 81 -32.69 -6.53 11.69
C ALA A 81 -31.87 -5.80 10.60
N SER A 82 -32.14 -6.19 9.36
CA SER A 82 -31.82 -5.49 8.13
C SER A 82 -32.92 -4.48 7.75
N VAL A 83 -32.68 -3.73 6.66
CA VAL A 83 -33.53 -2.73 5.97
C VAL A 83 -33.34 -1.29 6.51
N GLY A 84 -33.07 -0.25 5.73
CA GLY A 84 -33.08 -0.03 4.27
C GLY A 84 -33.39 1.45 4.01
N GLU A 85 -33.13 1.91 2.78
CA GLU A 85 -33.58 3.16 2.14
C GLU A 85 -32.74 4.47 2.23
N ASP A 86 -32.03 4.71 1.14
CA ASP A 86 -32.11 5.87 0.22
C ASP A 86 -31.87 7.30 0.73
N VAL A 87 -30.77 7.91 0.28
CA VAL A 87 -30.84 9.21 -0.42
C VAL A 87 -29.86 9.21 -1.59
N SER A 88 -30.43 9.43 -2.76
CA SER A 88 -29.77 9.57 -4.06
C SER A 88 -29.29 11.01 -4.31
N ALA A 89 -28.26 11.11 -5.16
CA ALA A 89 -27.86 12.24 -6.00
C ALA A 89 -27.26 13.50 -5.34
N ASP A 90 -25.96 13.72 -5.60
CA ASP A 90 -25.56 14.96 -6.28
C ASP A 90 -24.37 14.68 -7.23
N GLU A 91 -24.53 15.09 -8.48
CA GLU A 91 -23.63 14.85 -9.60
C GLU A 91 -22.36 15.72 -9.50
N ALA A 92 -21.25 15.15 -9.05
CA ALA A 92 -19.93 15.73 -9.31
C ALA A 92 -19.39 15.15 -10.63
N LYS A 93 -19.74 15.82 -11.74
CA LYS A 93 -19.13 15.64 -13.07
C LYS A 93 -17.63 15.94 -12.99
N VAL A 94 -16.83 14.93 -12.67
CA VAL A 94 -15.37 14.99 -12.84
C VAL A 94 -15.07 14.76 -14.32
N VAL A 95 -14.64 15.85 -14.95
CA VAL A 95 -14.21 15.92 -16.35
C VAL A 95 -13.17 14.82 -16.60
N ALA A 96 -13.53 13.89 -17.49
CA ALA A 96 -12.61 12.90 -18.03
C ALA A 96 -11.41 13.62 -18.65
N GLN A 97 -10.28 13.61 -17.94
CA GLN A 97 -9.00 13.93 -18.53
C GLN A 97 -8.80 12.94 -19.68
N THR A 98 -8.64 13.46 -20.88
CA THR A 98 -8.35 12.67 -22.08
C THR A 98 -7.02 11.94 -21.87
N ALA A 99 -7.09 10.74 -21.29
CA ALA A 99 -5.96 9.83 -21.21
C ALA A 99 -5.55 9.54 -22.65
N LYS A 100 -4.35 9.97 -23.03
CA LYS A 100 -3.71 9.50 -24.25
C LYS A 100 -3.76 7.97 -24.19
N PRO A 101 -4.35 7.29 -25.18
CA PRO A 101 -4.52 5.85 -25.11
C PRO A 101 -3.16 5.19 -24.87
N ALA A 102 -3.11 4.29 -23.89
CA ALA A 102 -1.93 3.49 -23.63
C ALA A 102 -1.52 2.81 -24.95
N PRO A 103 -0.22 2.73 -25.28
CA PRO A 103 0.23 2.09 -26.49
C PRO A 103 -0.14 0.60 -26.43
N GLY A 104 -1.25 0.23 -27.07
CA GLY A 104 -1.82 -1.12 -27.05
C GLY A 104 -1.03 -2.16 -27.85
N GLY A 105 0.18 -1.83 -28.29
CA GLY A 105 1.04 -2.68 -29.10
C GLY A 105 2.18 -3.36 -28.33
N ALA A 106 2.48 -2.92 -27.10
CA ALA A 106 3.58 -3.48 -26.32
C ALA A 106 3.15 -4.81 -25.66
N LYS A 107 3.78 -5.91 -26.08
CA LYS A 107 3.58 -7.25 -25.49
C LYS A 107 4.66 -7.59 -24.48
N THR A 108 5.74 -6.81 -24.48
CA THR A 108 6.85 -6.91 -23.53
C THR A 108 7.13 -5.52 -22.96
N THR A 109 7.71 -5.46 -21.77
CA THR A 109 8.18 -4.18 -21.22
C THR A 109 9.28 -3.53 -22.06
N ALA A 110 10.05 -4.31 -22.84
CA ALA A 110 11.02 -3.78 -23.79
C ALA A 110 10.30 -2.95 -24.87
N GLU A 111 9.25 -3.49 -25.50
CA GLU A 111 8.42 -2.76 -26.47
C GLU A 111 7.68 -1.58 -25.83
N LEU A 112 7.28 -1.70 -24.56
CA LEU A 112 6.68 -0.59 -23.82
C LEU A 112 7.67 0.55 -23.63
N MET A 113 8.93 0.24 -23.27
CA MET A 113 9.99 1.23 -23.13
C MET A 113 10.32 1.90 -24.47
N GLU A 114 10.25 1.18 -25.59
CA GLU A 114 10.42 1.74 -26.94
C GLU A 114 9.28 2.69 -27.29
N ALA A 115 8.04 2.30 -27.02
CA ALA A 115 6.86 3.13 -27.26
C ALA A 115 6.87 4.42 -26.42
N ILE A 116 7.38 4.36 -25.20
CA ILE A 116 7.50 5.53 -24.30
C ILE A 116 8.69 6.41 -24.69
N SER A 117 9.85 5.80 -24.98
CA SER A 117 11.11 6.52 -25.19
C SER A 117 11.34 6.97 -26.64
N GLY A 118 10.56 6.45 -27.59
CA GLY A 118 10.72 6.72 -29.03
C GLY A 118 12.06 6.24 -29.62
N ARG A 119 12.77 5.36 -28.90
CA ARG A 119 14.04 4.77 -29.31
C ARG A 119 13.86 3.27 -29.42
N GLU A 120 14.14 2.73 -30.60
CA GLU A 120 14.23 1.28 -30.79
C GLU A 120 15.44 0.76 -30.02
N VAL A 121 15.20 -0.22 -29.15
CA VAL A 121 16.24 -0.95 -28.45
C VAL A 121 16.64 -2.11 -29.36
N ASP A 122 17.90 -2.10 -29.82
CA ASP A 122 18.48 -3.19 -30.61
C ASP A 122 18.76 -4.40 -29.70
N SER A 123 17.67 -5.06 -29.29
CA SER A 123 17.70 -6.22 -28.41
C SER A 123 17.26 -7.47 -29.18
N PRO A 124 18.02 -8.58 -29.09
CA PRO A 124 17.66 -9.80 -29.75
C PRO A 124 16.35 -10.38 -29.20
N LEU A 125 15.66 -11.17 -30.02
CA LEU A 125 14.55 -12.00 -29.55
C LEU A 125 15.08 -13.17 -28.73
N CYS A 126 14.34 -13.56 -27.69
CA CYS A 126 14.68 -14.74 -26.90
C CYS A 126 14.59 -16.00 -27.76
N PHE A 127 15.66 -16.80 -27.83
CA PHE A 127 15.67 -18.06 -28.59
C PHE A 127 14.73 -19.14 -28.03
N THR A 128 14.32 -19.03 -26.77
CA THR A 128 13.44 -20.01 -26.11
C THR A 128 11.96 -19.71 -26.31
N CYS A 129 11.55 -18.44 -26.29
CA CYS A 129 10.13 -18.05 -26.34
C CYS A 129 9.79 -16.93 -27.34
N GLY A 130 10.77 -16.42 -28.09
CA GLY A 130 10.56 -15.44 -29.16
C GLY A 130 10.24 -14.01 -28.71
N THR A 131 10.11 -13.74 -27.41
CA THR A 131 9.85 -12.38 -26.91
C THR A 131 11.11 -11.51 -26.96
N LYS A 132 10.96 -10.22 -27.26
CA LYS A 132 12.07 -9.25 -27.25
C LYS A 132 12.70 -9.18 -25.86
N MET A 133 14.02 -9.38 -25.78
CA MET A 133 14.72 -9.37 -24.50
C MET A 133 14.88 -7.93 -23.99
N ARG A 134 15.09 -7.73 -22.68
CA ARG A 134 15.45 -6.43 -22.11
C ARG A 134 16.95 -6.40 -21.82
N PRO A 135 17.67 -5.30 -22.13
CA PRO A 135 19.05 -5.12 -21.67
C PRO A 135 19.13 -5.08 -20.13
N ALA A 136 20.14 -5.75 -19.58
CA ALA A 136 20.47 -5.85 -18.17
C ALA A 136 22.00 -5.76 -17.99
N GLY A 137 22.54 -4.55 -18.17
CA GLY A 137 24.00 -4.34 -18.16
C GLY A 137 24.63 -4.86 -19.46
N SER A 138 25.65 -5.71 -19.35
CA SER A 138 26.23 -6.41 -20.52
C SER A 138 25.35 -7.55 -21.03
N CYS A 139 24.40 -8.03 -20.21
CA CYS A 139 23.50 -9.11 -20.55
C CYS A 139 22.17 -8.62 -21.14
N TYR A 140 21.41 -9.56 -21.69
CA TYR A 140 19.98 -9.44 -21.99
C TYR A 140 19.21 -10.46 -21.15
N VAL A 141 18.02 -10.09 -20.67
CA VAL A 141 17.14 -10.94 -19.87
C VAL A 141 15.77 -11.02 -20.52
N CYS A 142 15.26 -12.24 -20.66
CA CYS A 142 13.92 -12.50 -21.14
C CYS A 142 12.91 -12.53 -19.99
N GLU A 143 11.87 -11.68 -20.05
CA GLU A 143 10.81 -11.69 -19.03
C GLU A 143 9.83 -12.86 -19.16
N GLY A 144 9.62 -13.39 -20.38
CA GLY A 144 8.66 -14.47 -20.61
C GLY A 144 9.10 -15.83 -20.06
N CYS A 145 10.39 -16.15 -20.14
CA CYS A 145 10.93 -17.47 -19.75
C CYS A 145 12.16 -17.43 -18.83
N GLY A 146 12.65 -16.24 -18.47
CA GLY A 146 13.80 -16.08 -17.57
C GLY A 146 15.18 -16.39 -18.16
N SER A 147 15.29 -16.73 -19.44
CA SER A 147 16.60 -16.97 -20.08
C SER A 147 17.42 -15.67 -20.18
N THR A 148 18.73 -15.78 -19.95
CA THR A 148 19.70 -14.68 -20.11
C THR A 148 20.66 -14.97 -21.26
N SER A 149 21.16 -13.93 -21.94
CA SER A 149 22.13 -14.04 -23.02
C SER A 149 23.09 -12.84 -23.03
N GLY A 150 24.25 -12.95 -23.68
CA GLY A 150 25.15 -11.81 -23.92
C GLY A 150 26.02 -11.37 -22.73
N CYS A 151 26.03 -12.09 -21.61
CA CYS A 151 26.90 -11.78 -20.48
C CYS A 151 28.39 -12.02 -20.82
N SER A 152 29.15 -10.96 -21.09
CA SER A 152 30.62 -10.95 -21.15
C SER A 152 31.20 -10.03 -20.09
#